data_AF-A0A3S4KPB9-F1
#
_entry.id   AF-A0A3S4KPB9-F1
#
_cell.length_a   1.000
_cell.length_b   1.000
_cell.length_c   1.000
_cell.angle_alpha   90.00
_cell.angle_beta   90.00
_cell.angle_gamma   90.00
#
_symmetry.space_group_name_H-M   'P 1'
#
loop_
_entity.id
_entity.type
_entity.pdbx_description
1 polymer ?
#
loop_
_entity_poly.entity_id
_entity_poly.type
_entity_poly.pdbx_seq_one_letter_code
_entity_poly.pdbx_strand_id
1 'polypeptide(L)' 'MILLIDNYDSFTWNLYQYFVNWGRMCWLSATMR' A
#
# COMPACT_ATOMS: atom_id res chain seq x y z
N MET A 1 -6.15 -5.39 -9.23
CA MET A 1 -5.91 -5.78 -7.83
C MET A 1 -4.41 -5.71 -7.59
N ILE A 2 -3.96 -4.81 -6.72
CA ILE A 2 -2.53 -4.61 -6.38
C ILE A 2 -2.33 -5.04 -4.92
N LEU A 3 -1.28 -5.81 -4.65
CA LEU A 3 -0.85 -6.14 -3.29
C LEU A 3 0.37 -5.29 -2.94
N LEU A 4 0.25 -4.48 -1.89
CA LEU A 4 1.37 -3.74 -1.31
C LEU A 4 1.82 -4.49 -0.06
N ILE A 5 3.10 -4.89 -0.05
CA ILE A 5 3.75 -5.50 1.10
C ILE A 5 4.41 -4.38 1.87
N ASP A 6 3.85 -4.10 3.05
CA ASP A 6 4.36 -3.06 3.92
C ASP A 6 5.51 -3.59 4.77
N ASN A 7 6.64 -2.88 4.73
CA ASN A 7 7.83 -3.10 5.55
C ASN A 7 8.02 -1.95 6.56
N TYR A 8 6.91 -1.32 7.02
CA TYR A 8 6.90 -0.15 7.90
C TYR A 8 7.65 1.09 7.37
N ASP A 9 7.92 1.15 6.07
CA ASP A 9 8.50 2.33 5.43
C ASP A 9 7.40 3.30 4.97
N SER A 10 7.60 4.59 5.20
CA SER A 10 6.65 5.66 4.85
C SER A 10 6.40 5.77 3.34
N PHE A 11 7.25 5.19 2.49
CA PHE A 11 7.03 5.04 1.06
C PHE A 11 5.82 4.17 0.72
N THR A 12 5.60 3.08 1.47
CA THR A 12 4.50 2.14 1.20
C THR A 12 3.14 2.79 1.39
N TRP A 13 3.04 3.67 2.39
CA TRP A 13 1.84 4.48 2.64
C TRP A 13 1.57 5.48 1.50
N ASN A 14 2.60 6.15 1.01
CA ASN A 14 2.48 7.08 -0.13
C ASN A 14 2.00 6.37 -1.40
N LEU A 15 2.51 5.16 -1.67
CA LEU A 15 2.06 4.34 -2.80
C LEU A 15 0.60 3.91 -2.64
N TYR A 16 0.19 3.49 -1.44
CA TYR A 16 -1.20 3.14 -1.17
C TYR A 16 -2.12 4.32 -1.46
N GLN A 17 -1.80 5.51 -0.96
CA GLN A 17 -2.57 6.73 -1.23
C GLN A 17 -2.62 7.10 -2.72
N TYR A 18 -1.50 6.98 -3.44
CA TYR A 18 -1.46 7.23 -4.88
C TYR A 18 -2.44 6.33 -5.65
N PHE A 19 -2.44 5.03 -5.38
CA PHE A 19 -3.32 4.11 -6.06
C PHE A 19 -4.79 4.25 -5.66
N VAL A 20 -5.08 4.56 -4.39
CA VAL A 20 -6.44 4.88 -3.92
C VAL A 20 -6.97 6.13 -4.61
N ASN A 21 -6.17 7.20 -4.71
CA ASN A 21 -6.54 8.44 -5.41
C ASN A 21 -6.73 8.23 -6.92
N TRP A 22 -6.08 7.22 -7.49
CA TRP A 22 -6.28 6.77 -8.87
C TRP A 22 -7.49 5.81 -9.03
N GLY A 23 -8.27 5.57 -7.97
CA GLY A 23 -9.45 4.70 -8.01
C GLY A 23 -9.12 3.21 -8.11
N ARG A 24 -7.88 2.80 -7.80
CA ARG A 24 -7.47 1.39 -7.86
C ARG A 24 -7.68 0.71 -6.50
N MET A 25 -8.29 -0.47 -6.52
CA MET A 25 -8.38 -1.34 -5.36
C MET A 25 -7.01 -1.94 -5.01
N CYS A 26 -6.55 -1.65 -3.80
CA CYS A 26 -5.27 -2.06 -3.25
C CYS A 26 -5.49 -2.68 -1.87
N TRP A 27 -4.79 -3.77 -1.58
CA TRP A 27 -4.73 -4.34 -0.24
C TRP A 27 -3.36 -4.07 0.33
N LEU A 28 -3.32 -3.45 1.52
CA LEU A 28 -2.09 -3.25 2.27
C LEU A 28 -1.94 -4.43 3.22
N SER A 29 -0.94 -5.28 2.98
CA SER A 29 -0.58 -6.36 3.89
C SER A 29 0.63 -5.90 4.71
N ALA A 30 0.39 -5.57 5.97
CA ALA A 30 1.44 -5.29 6.92
C ALA A 30 2.03 -6.61 7.41
N THR A 31 3.28 -6.87 7.03
CA THR A 31 4.03 -7.99 7.60
C THR A 31 4.52 -7.51 8.96
N MET A 32 3.84 -7.89 10.04
CA MET A 32 4.33 -7.65 11.40
C MET A 32 5.69 -8.34 11.54
N ARG A 33 6.74 -7.56 11.79
CA ARG A 33 8.02 -8.08 12.26
C ARG A 33 7.99 -8.24 13.77
#